data_AF-A0A953MTY9-F1
#
_entry.id   AF-A0A953MTY9-F1
#
_cell.length_a   1.000
_cell.length_b   1.000
_cell.length_c   1.000
_cell.angle_alpha   90.00
_cell.angle_beta   90.00
_cell.angle_gamma   90.00
#
_symmetry.space_group_name_H-M   'P 1'
#
loop_
_entity.id
_entity.type
_entity.pdbx_description
1 polymer ?
#
loop_
_entity_poly.entity_id
_entity_poly.type
_entity_poly.pdbx_seq_one_letter_code
_entity_poly.pdbx_strand_id
1 'polypeptide(L)'
;PITTLSGVIEKGEENGDYKLNKKVKELYNKKDFGKFKNKKLNDVPVAILYNTDTSGGNSGSPILNAYGEIIGVNFDRAFDATINDFAWSEDYSRSIGVDIRYVLWVTEKVGGADFLLKEMGVEL
;
A
#
# COMPACT_ATOMS: atom_id res chain seq x y z
N PRO A 1 2.15 -11.04 3.38
CA PRO A 1 3.47 -10.37 3.59
C PRO A 1 3.34 -8.86 3.37
N ILE A 2 4.20 -8.01 3.96
CA ILE A 2 4.06 -6.54 3.92
C ILE A 2 5.40 -5.87 3.55
N THR A 3 5.37 -4.91 2.64
CA THR A 3 6.51 -4.02 2.33
C THR A 3 6.39 -2.68 3.06
N THR A 4 7.46 -1.90 3.15
CA THR A 4 7.47 -0.65 3.92
C THR A 4 8.06 0.53 3.16
N LEU A 5 7.87 1.73 3.71
CA LEU A 5 8.39 2.98 3.14
C LEU A 5 9.91 2.97 3.05
N SER A 6 10.63 2.34 3.98
CA SER A 6 12.07 2.10 3.85
C SER A 6 12.44 1.45 2.51
N GLY A 7 11.70 0.44 2.06
CA GLY A 7 11.94 -0.21 0.77
C GLY A 7 11.67 0.71 -0.44
N VAL A 8 10.75 1.67 -0.31
CA VAL A 8 10.55 2.73 -1.31
C VAL A 8 11.78 3.63 -1.38
N ILE A 9 12.37 3.97 -0.22
CA ILE A 9 13.59 4.80 -0.15
C ILE A 9 14.82 4.06 -0.70
N GLU A 10 14.97 2.78 -0.38
CA GLU A 10 16.06 1.93 -0.87
C GLU A 10 16.11 1.82 -2.39
N LYS A 11 14.94 1.75 -3.04
CA LYS A 11 14.81 1.70 -4.51
C LYS A 11 14.81 3.08 -5.16
N GLY A 12 14.87 4.15 -4.38
CA GLY A 12 14.66 5.50 -4.86
C GLY A 12 15.82 6.07 -5.65
N GLU A 13 15.51 6.68 -6.79
CA GLU A 13 16.48 7.36 -7.65
C GLU A 13 16.14 8.86 -7.79
N GLU A 14 17.04 9.63 -8.40
CA GLU A 14 16.83 11.07 -8.67
C GLU A 14 16.14 11.31 -10.03
N ASN A 15 16.17 10.31 -10.93
CA ASN A 15 15.59 10.33 -12.27
C ASN A 15 15.01 8.94 -12.65
N GLY A 16 14.37 8.84 -13.82
CA GLY A 16 13.77 7.60 -14.30
C GLY A 16 12.49 7.18 -13.58
N ASP A 17 12.10 5.92 -13.78
CA ASP A 17 10.85 5.34 -13.26
C ASP A 17 10.83 5.23 -11.73
N TYR A 18 12.01 5.17 -11.10
CA TYR A 18 12.18 5.10 -9.64
C TYR A 18 12.42 6.48 -9.01
N LYS A 19 12.21 7.57 -9.75
CA LYS A 19 12.37 8.93 -9.22
C LYS A 19 11.47 9.17 -8.01
N LEU A 20 12.07 9.45 -6.86
CA LEU A 20 11.30 9.72 -5.65
C LEU A 20 10.73 11.13 -5.60
N ASN A 21 9.53 11.23 -5.03
CA ASN A 21 8.97 12.50 -4.61
C ASN A 21 9.82 13.08 -3.45
N LYS A 22 10.29 14.33 -3.61
CA LYS A 22 11.12 15.03 -2.62
C LYS A 22 10.47 15.06 -1.24
N LYS A 23 9.16 15.31 -1.16
CA LYS A 23 8.41 15.37 0.08
C LYS A 23 8.42 14.02 0.81
N VAL A 24 8.31 12.92 0.08
CA VAL A 24 8.40 11.56 0.65
C VAL A 24 9.78 11.34 1.28
N LYS A 25 10.86 11.71 0.58
CA LYS A 25 12.24 11.62 1.09
C LYS A 25 12.45 12.48 2.34
N GLU A 26 11.93 13.71 2.34
CA GLU A 26 11.98 14.62 3.49
C GLU A 26 11.25 14.07 4.71
N LEU A 27 10.01 13.60 4.53
CA LEU A 27 9.20 13.03 5.61
C LEU A 27 9.85 11.77 6.18
N TYR A 28 10.42 10.91 5.33
CA TYR A 28 11.16 9.73 5.78
C TYR A 28 12.41 10.08 6.57
N ASN A 29 13.21 11.06 6.12
CA ASN A 29 14.41 11.49 6.83
C ASN A 29 14.07 12.08 8.20
N LYS A 30 12.95 12.80 8.32
CA LYS A 30 12.43 13.34 9.59
C LYS A 30 11.72 12.29 10.45
N LYS A 31 11.48 11.09 9.91
CA LYS A 31 10.63 10.05 10.53
C LYS A 31 9.22 10.55 10.88
N ASP A 32 8.69 11.49 10.10
CA ASP A 32 7.34 12.02 10.27
C ASP A 32 6.29 11.07 9.64
N PHE A 33 6.11 9.93 10.30
CA PHE A 33 5.16 8.89 9.91
C PHE A 33 3.76 9.12 10.50
N GLY A 34 3.67 9.94 11.55
CA GLY A 34 2.43 10.18 12.28
C GLY A 34 1.77 8.90 12.80
N LYS A 35 0.44 8.92 12.82
CA LYS A 35 -0.44 7.81 13.24
C LYS A 35 -0.40 6.59 12.31
N PHE A 36 0.20 6.71 11.12
CA PHE A 36 0.25 5.64 10.12
C PHE A 36 1.38 4.63 10.34
N LYS A 37 2.30 4.92 11.27
CA LYS A 37 3.41 4.04 11.63
C LYS A 37 2.91 2.74 12.23
N ASN A 38 3.28 1.62 11.62
CA ASN A 38 3.06 0.32 12.23
C ASN A 38 4.11 0.04 13.31
N LYS A 39 3.67 -0.24 14.54
CA LYS A 39 4.56 -0.47 15.68
C LYS A 39 5.48 -1.69 15.52
N LYS A 40 5.00 -2.76 14.89
CA LYS A 40 5.78 -4.01 14.69
C LYS A 40 6.82 -3.87 13.58
N LEU A 41 6.46 -3.18 12.50
CA LEU A 41 7.36 -2.90 11.37
C LEU A 41 8.31 -1.72 11.67
N ASN A 42 7.98 -0.91 12.68
CA ASN A 42 8.65 0.35 13.00
C ASN A 42 8.71 1.34 11.81
N ASP A 43 7.76 1.23 10.88
CA ASP A 43 7.73 1.97 9.61
C ASP A 43 6.29 2.13 9.10
N VAL A 44 6.10 2.90 8.02
CA VAL A 44 4.82 2.96 7.29
C VAL A 44 4.72 1.76 6.35
N PRO A 45 3.71 0.89 6.49
CA PRO A 45 3.49 -0.22 5.55
C PRO A 45 3.02 0.34 4.21
N VAL A 46 3.45 -0.26 3.10
CA VAL A 46 3.21 0.24 1.73
C VAL A 46 2.30 -0.69 0.95
N ALA A 47 2.73 -1.93 0.70
CA ALA A 47 1.95 -2.91 -0.04
C ALA A 47 1.82 -4.22 0.75
N ILE A 48 0.70 -4.90 0.50
CA ILE A 48 0.34 -6.17 1.11
C ILE A 48 0.19 -7.25 0.04
N LEU A 49 0.65 -8.44 0.39
CA LEU A 49 0.49 -9.65 -0.38
C LEU A 49 -0.54 -10.55 0.33
N TYR A 50 -1.56 -10.97 -0.41
CA TYR A 50 -2.69 -11.76 0.09
C TYR A 50 -3.13 -12.80 -0.94
N ASN A 51 -3.84 -13.85 -0.51
CA ASN A 51 -4.11 -15.05 -1.30
C ASN A 51 -5.55 -15.10 -1.86
N THR A 52 -6.20 -13.96 -2.06
CA THR A 52 -7.47 -13.96 -2.79
C THR A 52 -7.24 -14.25 -4.26
N ASP A 53 -8.28 -14.72 -4.93
CA ASP A 53 -8.25 -14.90 -6.38
C ASP A 53 -8.69 -13.62 -7.08
N THR A 54 -7.75 -12.96 -7.77
CA THR A 54 -8.04 -11.77 -8.58
C THR A 54 -7.66 -12.00 -10.03
N SER A 55 -8.37 -11.30 -10.92
CA SER A 55 -8.07 -11.19 -12.35
C SER A 55 -8.35 -9.77 -12.87
N GLY A 56 -8.14 -9.55 -14.17
CA GLY A 56 -8.48 -8.30 -14.84
C GLY A 56 -9.91 -7.86 -14.51
N GLY A 57 -10.07 -6.58 -14.15
CA GLY A 57 -11.32 -6.03 -13.62
C GLY A 57 -11.33 -5.80 -12.10
N ASN A 58 -10.40 -6.40 -11.34
CA ASN A 58 -10.28 -6.19 -9.89
C ASN A 58 -9.38 -4.99 -9.50
N SER A 59 -8.83 -4.25 -10.47
CA SER A 59 -8.06 -3.04 -10.16
C SER A 59 -8.95 -2.02 -9.47
N GLY A 60 -8.55 -1.57 -8.28
CA GLY A 60 -9.34 -0.66 -7.44
C GLY A 60 -10.30 -1.35 -6.47
N SER A 61 -10.40 -2.68 -6.47
CA SER A 61 -11.27 -3.39 -5.52
C SER A 61 -10.84 -3.14 -4.07
N PRO A 62 -11.78 -2.89 -3.14
CA PRO A 62 -11.46 -2.73 -1.73
C PRO A 62 -11.05 -4.06 -1.12
N ILE A 63 -10.00 -4.04 -0.30
CA ILE A 63 -9.59 -5.18 0.53
C ILE A 63 -10.17 -4.95 1.92
N LEU A 64 -11.00 -5.87 2.40
CA LEU A 64 -11.71 -5.75 3.67
C LEU A 64 -11.12 -6.67 4.73
N ASN A 65 -11.15 -6.24 5.99
CA ASN A 65 -10.89 -7.13 7.13
C ASN A 65 -12.14 -7.93 7.52
N ALA A 66 -12.04 -8.75 8.58
CA ALA A 66 -13.14 -9.58 9.07
C ALA A 66 -14.38 -8.81 9.55
N TYR A 67 -14.27 -7.49 9.74
CA TYR A 67 -15.35 -6.59 10.18
C TYR A 67 -15.91 -5.75 9.03
N GLY A 68 -15.44 -5.96 7.79
CA GLY A 68 -15.88 -5.20 6.62
C GLY A 68 -15.23 -3.82 6.48
N GLU A 69 -14.16 -3.53 7.24
CA GLU A 69 -13.44 -2.27 7.15
C GLU A 69 -12.35 -2.33 6.07
N ILE A 70 -12.12 -1.24 5.35
CA ILE A 70 -11.11 -1.17 4.30
C ILE A 70 -9.71 -1.18 4.91
N ILE A 71 -8.90 -2.17 4.52
CA ILE A 71 -7.49 -2.31 4.91
C ILE A 71 -6.51 -2.14 3.75
N GLY A 72 -7.02 -2.07 2.52
CA GLY A 72 -6.20 -1.81 1.34
C GLY A 72 -7.02 -1.70 0.07
N VAL A 73 -6.32 -1.45 -1.03
CA VAL A 73 -6.90 -1.38 -2.37
C VAL A 73 -6.09 -2.28 -3.30
N ASN A 74 -6.76 -3.22 -3.97
CA ASN A 74 -6.12 -4.10 -4.93
C ASN A 74 -5.64 -3.32 -6.15
N PHE A 75 -4.42 -3.60 -6.62
CA PHE A 75 -3.93 -2.98 -7.85
C PHE A 75 -3.28 -3.96 -8.83
N ASP A 76 -2.72 -5.07 -8.35
CA ASP A 76 -2.01 -6.01 -9.23
C ASP A 76 -1.95 -7.44 -8.66
N ARG A 77 -1.19 -8.31 -9.32
CA ARG A 77 -0.91 -9.70 -8.95
C ARG A 77 0.58 -9.97 -9.03
N ALA A 78 1.07 -10.92 -8.23
CA ALA A 78 2.44 -11.39 -8.34
C ALA A 78 2.69 -12.02 -9.72
N PHE A 79 3.94 -12.00 -10.18
CA PHE A 79 4.31 -12.54 -11.51
C PHE A 79 3.87 -13.99 -11.71
N ASP A 80 4.09 -14.86 -10.71
CA ASP A 80 3.68 -16.27 -10.78
C ASP A 80 2.15 -16.45 -10.83
N ALA A 81 1.39 -15.44 -10.41
CA ALA A 81 -0.08 -15.44 -10.42
C ALA A 81 -0.68 -14.98 -11.76
N THR A 82 0.12 -14.79 -12.81
CA THR A 82 -0.36 -14.47 -14.16
C THR A 82 -1.20 -15.60 -14.77
N ILE A 83 -1.03 -16.85 -14.31
CA ILE A 83 -1.83 -18.01 -14.73
C ILE A 83 -3.20 -18.09 -14.04
N ASN A 84 -3.50 -17.23 -13.06
CA ASN A 84 -4.76 -17.26 -12.31
C ASN A 84 -6.02 -17.16 -13.19
N ASP A 85 -5.90 -16.63 -14.41
CA ASP A 85 -7.00 -16.58 -15.36
C ASP A 85 -7.45 -18.00 -15.82
N PHE A 86 -6.60 -19.01 -15.61
CA PHE A 86 -6.84 -20.41 -15.96
C PHE A 86 -6.78 -21.36 -14.77
N ALA A 87 -5.87 -21.13 -13.82
CA ALA A 87 -5.71 -21.96 -12.63
C ALA A 87 -5.13 -21.18 -11.45
N TRP A 88 -5.72 -21.35 -10.28
CA TRP A 88 -5.25 -20.76 -9.03
C TRP A 88 -4.50 -21.80 -8.18
N SER A 89 -3.46 -21.37 -7.46
CA SER A 89 -2.62 -22.23 -6.61
C SER A 89 -2.33 -21.61 -5.24
N GLU A 90 -2.50 -22.39 -4.17
CA GLU A 90 -2.15 -21.97 -2.81
C GLU A 90 -0.66 -21.63 -2.68
N ASP A 91 0.20 -22.28 -3.46
CA ASP A 91 1.65 -22.17 -3.32
C ASP A 91 2.16 -20.80 -3.81
N TYR A 92 1.61 -20.27 -4.90
CA TYR A 92 2.18 -19.10 -5.59
C TYR A 92 1.17 -17.99 -5.95
N SER A 93 -0.14 -18.26 -6.00
CA SER A 93 -1.12 -17.25 -6.43
C SER A 93 -1.30 -16.18 -5.35
N ARG A 94 -0.92 -14.94 -5.67
CA ARG A 94 -0.98 -13.83 -4.72
C ARG A 94 -1.42 -12.53 -5.41
N SER A 95 -2.41 -11.88 -4.83
CA SER A 95 -2.83 -10.52 -5.17
C SER A 95 -1.95 -9.50 -4.43
N ILE A 96 -1.79 -8.32 -5.04
CA ILE A 96 -1.02 -7.21 -4.50
C ILE A 96 -1.97 -6.03 -4.28
N GLY A 97 -2.03 -5.58 -3.04
CA GLY A 97 -2.78 -4.40 -2.63
C GLY A 97 -1.89 -3.34 -2.03
N VAL A 98 -2.28 -2.07 -2.14
CA VAL A 98 -1.68 -0.99 -1.34
C VAL A 98 -2.33 -0.99 0.04
N ASP A 99 -1.53 -0.88 1.10
CA ASP A 99 -2.01 -0.78 2.48
C ASP A 99 -2.74 0.56 2.66
N ILE A 100 -3.93 0.54 3.28
CA ILE A 100 -4.74 1.75 3.44
C ILE A 100 -3.99 2.84 4.23
N ARG A 101 -3.11 2.46 5.16
CA ARG A 101 -2.31 3.43 5.93
C ARG A 101 -1.35 4.20 5.03
N TYR A 102 -0.80 3.58 3.99
CA TYR A 102 0.05 4.28 3.02
C TYR A 102 -0.75 5.29 2.21
N VAL A 103 -1.93 4.90 1.73
CA VAL A 103 -2.84 5.77 0.98
C VAL A 103 -3.16 7.01 1.82
N LEU A 104 -3.59 6.81 3.07
CA LEU A 104 -3.93 7.90 3.97
C LEU A 104 -2.71 8.73 4.40
N TRP A 105 -1.54 8.11 4.59
CA TRP A 105 -0.29 8.83 4.87
C TRP A 105 0.11 9.73 3.69
N VAL A 106 0.01 9.24 2.45
CA VAL A 106 0.27 10.06 1.25
C VAL A 106 -0.74 11.20 1.18
N THR A 107 -2.03 10.94 1.37
CA THR A 107 -3.09 11.97 1.33
C THR A 107 -2.86 13.07 2.36
N GLU A 108 -2.56 12.72 3.61
CA GLU A 108 -2.32 13.69 4.70
C GLU A 108 -0.93 14.36 4.56
N LYS A 109 0.15 13.58 4.58
CA LYS A 109 1.51 14.11 4.76
C LYS A 109 2.15 14.63 3.48
N VAL A 110 1.82 14.02 2.34
CA VAL A 110 2.37 14.42 1.03
C VAL A 110 1.43 15.39 0.35
N GLY A 111 0.13 15.09 0.35
CA GLY A 111 -0.92 15.88 -0.31
C GLY A 111 -1.44 17.07 0.50
N GLY A 112 -1.28 17.07 1.83
CA GLY A 112 -1.88 18.11 2.70
C GLY A 112 -3.41 18.10 2.65
N ALA A 113 -4.02 16.95 2.36
CA ALA A 113 -5.46 16.83 2.12
C ALA A 113 -6.19 16.24 3.34
N ASP A 114 -5.90 16.79 4.52
CA ASP A 114 -6.44 16.33 5.81
C ASP A 114 -7.98 16.36 5.86
N PHE A 115 -8.59 17.26 5.06
CA PHE A 115 -10.04 17.38 4.94
C PHE A 115 -10.69 16.11 4.38
N LEU A 116 -10.03 15.35 3.51
CA LEU A 116 -10.54 14.07 3.00
C LEU A 116 -10.57 13.00 4.10
N LEU A 117 -9.57 12.98 4.97
CA LEU A 117 -9.55 12.06 6.12
C LEU A 117 -10.68 12.37 7.08
N LYS A 118 -10.98 13.66 7.27
CA LYS A 118 -12.13 14.10 8.06
C LYS A 118 -13.45 13.69 7.42
N GLU A 119 -13.58 13.86 6.10
CA GLU A 119 -14.79 13.45 5.35
C GLU A 119 -15.05 11.95 5.46
N MET A 120 -14.00 11.13 5.35
CA MET A 120 -14.10 9.68 5.48
C MET A 120 -14.33 9.19 6.92
N GLY A 121 -14.25 10.08 7.93
CA GLY A 121 -14.40 9.70 9.34
C GLY A 121 -13.30 8.76 9.83
N VAL A 122 -12.06 8.92 9.33
CA VAL A 122 -10.96 8.00 9.63
C VAL A 122 -10.57 8.05 11.11
N GLU A 123 -10.76 6.92 11.78
CA GLU A 123 -10.19 6.62 13.10
C GLU A 123 -8.97 5.70 12.92
N LEU A 124 -7.81 6.06 13.49
CA LEU A 124 -6.53 5.36 13.34
C LEU A 124 -5.91 5.01 14.69
#